data_AF-A0A8J6Y2J6-F1
#
_entry.id   AF-A0A8J6Y2J6-F1
#
_cell.length_a   1.000
_cell.length_b   1.000
_cell.length_c   1.000
_cell.angle_alpha   90.00
_cell.angle_beta   90.00
_cell.angle_gamma   90.00
#
_symmetry.space_group_name_H-M   'P 1'
#
loop_
_entity.id
_entity.type
_entity.pdbx_description
1 polymer ?
#
loop_
_entity_poly.entity_id
_entity_poly.type
_entity_poly.pdbx_seq_one_letter_code
_entity_poly.pdbx_strand_id
1 'polypeptide(L)'
;MQASLVLAVIVFLAGTAFAQAPVPVAERVVTQKDTATRITLFSNRSVVVTIRENEEQEFLRRITLPDDQYMIYLAAFQSNAEELDEKPIKSKIKTATAAVVLVLHVGPDAPRILRFSPMATVSLPLSRIMSALDDLQNQVFEASPSFEEIRNWTPKRGDRVQLMNGSFARVLEVWPDGMLVLEHEGTFIREMVTPGSRDRVILHILDSEP
;
A
#
# COMPACT_ATOMS: atom_id res chain seq x y z
N MET A 1 63.89 11.28 -16.94
CA MET A 1 64.36 10.18 -16.07
C MET A 1 64.09 10.56 -14.63
N GLN A 2 62.98 10.09 -14.07
CA GLN A 2 62.73 10.07 -12.63
C GLN A 2 61.68 8.99 -12.37
N ALA A 3 62.17 7.83 -11.95
CA ALA A 3 61.36 6.77 -11.37
C ALA A 3 60.93 7.22 -9.97
N SER A 4 59.66 7.01 -9.61
CA SER A 4 59.27 6.95 -8.20
C SER A 4 58.00 6.13 -8.03
N LEU A 5 58.20 5.05 -7.29
CA LEU A 5 57.30 4.30 -6.43
C LEU A 5 55.91 3.93 -6.95
N VAL A 6 55.82 2.66 -7.32
CA VAL A 6 54.65 1.81 -7.14
C VAL A 6 54.30 1.79 -5.65
N LEU A 7 53.11 2.29 -5.30
CA LEU A 7 52.45 1.95 -4.05
C LEU A 7 51.18 1.17 -4.36
N ALA A 8 51.30 -0.15 -4.27
CA ALA A 8 50.17 -1.05 -4.29
C ALA A 8 49.40 -0.89 -2.97
N VAL A 9 48.27 -0.18 -3.02
CA VAL A 9 47.30 -0.22 -1.94
C VAL A 9 46.29 -1.31 -2.30
N ILE A 10 46.58 -2.54 -1.85
CA ILE A 10 45.58 -3.58 -1.73
C ILE A 10 44.75 -3.22 -0.49
N VAL A 11 43.64 -2.53 -0.69
CA VAL A 11 42.58 -2.47 0.32
C VAL A 11 41.66 -3.65 0.06
N PHE A 12 41.91 -4.74 0.78
CA PHE A 12 40.89 -5.74 1.07
C PHE A 12 40.02 -5.17 2.20
N LEU A 13 38.87 -4.57 1.85
CA LEU A 13 37.81 -4.31 2.81
C LEU A 13 36.56 -5.07 2.37
N ALA A 14 36.37 -6.18 3.09
CA ALA A 14 35.14 -6.89 3.41
C ALA A 14 33.89 -6.55 2.59
N GLY A 15 33.35 -7.57 1.93
CA GLY A 15 32.12 -7.51 1.17
C GLY A 15 30.97 -6.86 1.94
N THR A 16 30.55 -5.70 1.46
CA THR A 16 29.16 -5.29 1.58
C THR A 16 28.38 -6.18 0.62
N ALA A 17 27.84 -7.29 1.12
CA ALA A 17 26.64 -7.82 0.50
C ALA A 17 25.60 -6.70 0.61
N PHE A 18 25.44 -5.91 -0.46
CA PHE A 18 24.23 -5.11 -0.60
C PHE A 18 23.09 -6.11 -0.46
N ALA A 19 22.33 -6.00 0.63
CA ALA A 19 21.13 -6.80 0.80
C ALA A 19 20.29 -6.54 -0.45
N GLN A 20 20.26 -7.50 -1.37
CA GLN A 20 19.55 -7.37 -2.63
C GLN A 20 18.11 -7.05 -2.26
N ALA A 21 17.60 -5.90 -2.73
CA ALA A 21 16.24 -5.48 -2.40
C ALA A 21 15.27 -6.63 -2.74
N PRO A 22 14.29 -6.94 -1.86
CA PRO A 22 13.36 -8.03 -2.10
C PRO A 22 12.70 -7.86 -3.47
N VAL A 23 12.62 -8.96 -4.23
CA VAL A 23 12.07 -8.92 -5.58
C VAL A 23 10.54 -8.92 -5.47
N PRO A 24 9.82 -7.99 -6.12
CA PRO A 24 8.37 -8.04 -6.17
C PRO A 24 7.88 -9.34 -6.83
N VAL A 25 6.81 -9.92 -6.30
CA VAL A 25 6.09 -11.07 -6.86
C VAL A 25 4.89 -10.57 -7.65
N ALA A 26 4.10 -9.68 -7.04
CA ALA A 26 2.98 -9.01 -7.66
C ALA A 26 2.87 -7.60 -7.09
N GLU A 27 2.60 -6.62 -7.94
CA GLU A 27 2.38 -5.23 -7.57
C GLU A 27 1.12 -4.71 -8.25
N ARG A 28 0.28 -3.99 -7.51
CA ARG A 28 -0.85 -3.25 -8.07
C ARG A 28 -0.81 -1.81 -7.60
N VAL A 29 -0.87 -0.89 -8.55
CA VAL A 29 -1.11 0.53 -8.32
C VAL A 29 -2.51 0.87 -8.80
N VAL A 30 -3.35 1.35 -7.89
CA VAL A 30 -4.66 1.93 -8.20
C VAL A 30 -4.54 3.43 -8.03
N THR A 31 -4.77 4.18 -9.10
CA THR A 31 -4.85 5.63 -9.07
C THR A 31 -6.30 6.05 -9.19
N GLN A 32 -6.74 6.94 -8.31
CA GLN A 32 -8.05 7.57 -8.36
C GLN A 32 -7.91 9.05 -7.96
N LYS A 33 -8.17 9.95 -8.91
CA LYS A 33 -7.91 11.40 -8.77
C LYS A 33 -6.46 11.64 -8.32
N ASP A 34 -6.26 12.24 -7.16
CA ASP A 34 -4.95 12.63 -6.63
C ASP A 34 -4.38 11.61 -5.64
N THR A 35 -5.06 10.47 -5.46
CA THR A 35 -4.62 9.37 -4.59
C THR A 35 -4.13 8.18 -5.43
N ALA A 36 -2.97 7.63 -5.05
CA ALA A 36 -2.43 6.40 -5.61
C ALA A 36 -2.11 5.40 -4.50
N THR A 37 -2.82 4.27 -4.50
CA THR A 37 -2.56 3.16 -3.58
C THR A 37 -1.77 2.09 -4.32
N ARG A 38 -0.58 1.76 -3.82
CA ARG A 38 0.23 0.65 -4.30
C ARG A 38 0.26 -0.45 -3.26
N ILE A 39 -0.02 -1.67 -3.68
CA ILE A 39 0.28 -2.87 -2.90
C ILE A 39 1.33 -3.70 -3.62
N THR A 40 2.32 -4.18 -2.88
CA THR A 40 3.40 -5.03 -3.39
C THR A 40 3.60 -6.23 -2.47
N LEU A 41 3.47 -7.45 -3.00
CA LEU A 41 3.96 -8.66 -2.35
C LEU A 41 5.39 -8.91 -2.80
N PHE A 42 6.30 -9.14 -1.85
CA PHE A 42 7.72 -9.40 -2.11
C PHE A 42 8.10 -10.86 -1.86
N SER A 43 9.18 -11.30 -2.51
CA SER A 43 9.72 -12.67 -2.40
C SER A 43 10.18 -13.05 -0.99
N ASN A 44 10.43 -12.07 -0.12
CA ASN A 44 10.75 -12.28 1.28
C ASN A 44 9.49 -12.35 2.18
N ARG A 45 8.31 -12.61 1.60
CA ARG A 45 7.00 -12.72 2.27
C ARG A 45 6.46 -11.41 2.84
N SER A 46 7.11 -10.29 2.55
CA SER A 46 6.63 -8.99 2.98
C SER A 46 5.55 -8.49 2.04
N VAL A 47 4.47 -7.96 2.61
CA VAL A 47 3.43 -7.23 1.86
C VAL A 47 3.55 -5.79 2.28
N VAL A 48 3.67 -4.88 1.31
CA VAL A 48 3.76 -3.45 1.56
C VAL A 48 2.61 -2.75 0.87
N VAL A 49 1.89 -1.91 1.61
CA VAL A 49 0.90 -1.00 1.06
C VAL A 49 1.42 0.41 1.22
N THR A 50 1.49 1.15 0.13
CA THR A 50 1.77 2.58 0.13
C THR A 50 0.57 3.35 -0.40
N ILE A 51 0.25 4.48 0.22
CA ILE A 51 -0.79 5.39 -0.24
C ILE A 51 -0.12 6.73 -0.45
N ARG A 52 -0.22 7.26 -1.67
CA ARG A 52 0.28 8.58 -2.01
C ARG A 52 -0.87 9.53 -2.29
N GLU A 53 -0.87 10.70 -1.66
CA GLU A 53 -1.83 11.78 -1.91
C GLU A 53 -1.09 13.06 -2.35
N ASN A 54 -1.57 13.73 -3.40
CA ASN A 54 -1.09 15.04 -3.88
C ASN A 54 0.45 15.15 -4.05
N GLU A 55 1.05 14.19 -4.77
CA GLU A 55 2.50 14.10 -5.11
C GLU A 55 3.52 14.07 -3.95
N GLU A 56 3.13 14.43 -2.72
CA GLU A 56 4.07 14.69 -1.61
C GLU A 56 3.87 13.79 -0.39
N GLN A 57 2.65 13.31 -0.12
CA GLN A 57 2.37 12.54 1.10
C GLN A 57 2.41 11.05 0.81
N GLU A 58 3.44 10.35 1.28
CA GLU A 58 3.60 8.90 1.14
C GLU A 58 3.41 8.20 2.48
N PHE A 59 2.34 7.43 2.58
CA PHE A 59 2.06 6.53 3.68
C PHE A 59 2.56 5.13 3.35
N LEU A 60 3.14 4.40 4.31
CA LEU A 60 3.66 3.03 4.12
C LEU A 60 3.26 2.12 5.28
N ARG A 61 2.65 0.97 4.98
CA ARG A 61 2.43 -0.15 5.90
C ARG A 61 3.07 -1.42 5.39
N ARG A 62 3.45 -2.28 6.31
CA ARG A 62 4.04 -3.59 6.00
C ARG A 62 3.60 -4.64 6.99
N ILE A 63 3.29 -5.82 6.47
CA ILE A 63 3.25 -7.06 7.26
C ILE A 63 4.25 -8.06 6.68
N THR A 64 4.57 -9.09 7.45
CA THR A 64 5.26 -10.28 6.96
C THR A 64 4.30 -11.45 7.08
N LEU A 65 4.02 -12.11 5.98
CA LEU A 65 3.12 -13.27 5.97
C LEU A 65 3.81 -14.49 6.61
N PRO A 66 3.05 -15.32 7.35
CA PRO A 66 3.41 -16.71 7.60
C PRO A 66 3.77 -17.45 6.31
N ASP A 67 4.63 -18.46 6.43
CA ASP A 67 5.20 -19.17 5.28
C ASP A 67 4.14 -19.91 4.46
N ASP A 68 3.26 -20.64 5.14
CA ASP A 68 2.11 -21.34 4.57
C ASP A 68 1.18 -20.39 3.83
N GLN A 69 0.88 -19.24 4.44
CA GLN A 69 0.03 -18.22 3.83
C GLN A 69 0.68 -17.60 2.59
N TYR A 70 1.97 -17.28 2.65
CA TYR A 70 2.72 -16.79 1.49
C TYR A 70 2.68 -17.77 0.33
N MET A 71 2.89 -19.07 0.60
CA MET A 71 2.88 -20.10 -0.44
C MET A 71 1.50 -20.22 -1.12
N ILE A 72 0.40 -20.02 -0.39
CA ILE A 72 -0.95 -19.98 -0.96
C ILE A 72 -1.08 -18.82 -1.96
N TYR A 73 -0.65 -17.61 -1.60
CA TYR A 73 -0.72 -16.46 -2.52
C TYR A 73 0.22 -16.63 -3.71
N LEU A 74 1.44 -17.12 -3.49
CA LEU A 74 2.39 -17.35 -4.58
C LEU A 74 1.83 -18.33 -5.61
N ALA A 75 1.27 -19.46 -5.15
CA ALA A 75 0.65 -20.44 -6.03
C ALA A 75 -0.57 -19.87 -6.76
N ALA A 76 -1.41 -19.08 -6.06
CA ALA A 76 -2.54 -18.40 -6.66
C ALA A 76 -2.10 -17.41 -7.76
N PHE A 77 -1.07 -16.58 -7.52
CA PHE A 77 -0.57 -15.66 -8.52
C PHE A 77 0.04 -16.40 -9.71
N GLN A 78 0.82 -17.46 -9.49
CA GLN A 78 1.43 -18.25 -10.57
C GLN A 78 0.36 -18.92 -11.44
N SER A 79 -0.56 -19.68 -10.84
CA SER A 79 -1.61 -20.40 -11.58
C SER A 79 -2.53 -19.45 -12.35
N ASN A 80 -2.94 -18.34 -11.74
CA ASN A 80 -3.78 -17.38 -12.46
C ASN A 80 -3.00 -16.58 -13.52
N ALA A 81 -1.69 -16.36 -13.34
CA ALA A 81 -0.85 -15.74 -14.35
C ALA A 81 -0.67 -16.63 -15.59
N GLU A 82 -0.55 -17.94 -15.40
CA GLU A 82 -0.50 -18.94 -16.47
C GLU A 82 -1.80 -18.96 -17.29
N GLU A 83 -2.96 -18.76 -16.63
CA GLU A 83 -4.27 -18.69 -17.29
C GLU A 83 -4.57 -17.35 -17.97
N LEU A 84 -3.74 -16.31 -17.77
CA LEU A 84 -3.96 -15.03 -18.42
C LEU A 84 -3.55 -15.10 -19.90
N ASP A 85 -4.54 -15.07 -20.81
CA ASP A 85 -4.32 -14.91 -22.25
C ASP A 85 -3.28 -13.82 -22.58
N GLU A 86 -2.41 -14.03 -23.56
CA GLU A 86 -1.34 -13.09 -23.96
C GLU A 86 -1.82 -11.67 -24.30
N LYS A 87 -3.10 -11.50 -24.66
CA LYS A 87 -3.63 -10.21 -25.12
C LYS A 87 -3.62 -9.19 -23.98
N PRO A 88 -2.98 -8.03 -24.16
CA PRO A 88 -3.04 -6.96 -23.18
C PRO A 88 -4.50 -6.55 -22.97
N ILE A 89 -4.97 -6.56 -21.72
CA ILE A 89 -6.29 -6.04 -21.37
C ILE A 89 -6.20 -4.52 -21.48
N LYS A 90 -6.50 -4.00 -22.66
CA LYS A 90 -6.60 -2.56 -22.90
C LYS A 90 -8.05 -2.15 -22.67
N SER A 91 -8.29 -1.38 -21.61
CA SER A 91 -9.57 -0.68 -21.49
C SER A 91 -9.69 0.33 -22.63
N LYS A 92 -10.79 0.27 -23.38
CA LYS A 92 -11.15 1.33 -24.36
C LYS A 92 -11.61 2.61 -23.68
N ILE A 93 -11.77 2.61 -22.35
CA ILE A 93 -12.26 3.73 -21.56
C ILE A 93 -11.06 4.58 -21.14
N LYS A 94 -10.90 5.75 -21.77
CA LYS A 94 -10.04 6.84 -21.27
C LYS A 94 -10.72 7.50 -20.06
N THR A 95 -10.70 6.86 -18.90
CA THR A 95 -11.00 7.56 -17.64
C THR A 95 -9.73 8.29 -17.22
N ALA A 96 -9.63 9.57 -17.54
CA ALA A 96 -8.46 10.41 -17.23
C ALA A 96 -8.13 10.46 -15.73
N THR A 97 -9.07 10.05 -14.87
CA THR A 97 -9.00 10.20 -13.41
C THR A 97 -8.89 8.87 -12.66
N ALA A 98 -8.90 7.71 -13.33
CA ALA A 98 -8.76 6.43 -12.64
C ALA A 98 -8.12 5.34 -13.50
N ALA A 99 -7.12 4.65 -12.95
CA ALA A 99 -6.36 3.60 -13.63
C ALA A 99 -5.87 2.53 -12.65
N VAL A 100 -5.81 1.29 -13.11
CA VAL A 100 -5.12 0.19 -12.45
C VAL A 100 -3.91 -0.19 -13.28
N VAL A 101 -2.75 -0.25 -12.64
CA VAL A 101 -1.52 -0.83 -13.19
C VAL A 101 -1.19 -2.06 -12.34
N LEU A 102 -1.24 -3.24 -12.93
CA LEU A 102 -0.85 -4.50 -12.32
C LEU A 102 0.45 -4.97 -12.95
N VAL A 103 1.43 -5.31 -12.13
CA VAL A 103 2.70 -5.89 -12.54
C VAL A 103 2.83 -7.27 -11.89
N LEU A 104 2.96 -8.31 -12.70
CA LEU A 104 3.16 -9.67 -12.24
C LEU A 104 4.59 -10.08 -12.58
N HIS A 105 5.36 -10.47 -11.57
CA HIS A 105 6.73 -10.95 -11.72
C HIS A 105 6.81 -12.48 -11.69
N VAL A 106 5.67 -13.15 -11.79
CA VAL A 106 5.52 -14.60 -11.79
C VAL A 106 4.64 -15.04 -12.96
N GLY A 107 4.78 -16.31 -13.33
CA GLY A 107 4.10 -16.90 -14.48
C GLY A 107 4.85 -16.67 -15.80
N PRO A 108 4.25 -17.09 -16.93
CA PRO A 108 4.82 -16.92 -18.25
C PRO A 108 4.96 -15.43 -18.61
N ASP A 109 6.01 -15.09 -19.37
CA ASP A 109 6.30 -13.73 -19.85
C ASP A 109 6.45 -12.67 -18.74
N ALA A 110 6.87 -13.09 -17.54
CA ALA A 110 7.17 -12.18 -16.45
C ALA A 110 8.44 -11.32 -16.74
N PRO A 111 8.45 -10.02 -16.39
CA PRO A 111 7.36 -9.29 -15.76
C PRO A 111 6.27 -8.87 -16.76
N ARG A 112 5.02 -9.12 -16.40
CA ARG A 112 3.87 -8.76 -17.20
C ARG A 112 3.17 -7.52 -16.63
N ILE A 113 2.96 -6.50 -17.47
CA ILE A 113 2.31 -5.25 -17.08
C ILE A 113 0.94 -5.15 -17.74
N LEU A 114 -0.10 -5.03 -16.92
CA LEU A 114 -1.48 -4.85 -17.35
C LEU A 114 -1.98 -3.48 -16.91
N ARG A 115 -2.60 -2.74 -17.83
CA ARG A 115 -3.17 -1.40 -17.57
C ARG A 115 -4.62 -1.35 -18.00
N PHE A 116 -5.52 -1.13 -17.05
CA PHE A 116 -6.96 -1.13 -17.31
C PHE A 116 -7.68 -0.11 -16.43
N SER A 117 -8.93 0.20 -16.80
CA SER A 117 -9.80 1.03 -15.96
C SER A 117 -10.33 0.18 -14.80
N PRO A 118 -10.46 0.73 -13.58
CA PRO A 118 -11.12 0.00 -12.47
C PRO A 118 -12.54 -0.48 -12.80
N MET A 119 -13.19 0.12 -13.81
CA MET A 119 -14.53 -0.24 -14.26
C MET A 119 -14.55 -1.26 -15.42
N ALA A 120 -13.39 -1.74 -15.87
CA ALA A 120 -13.33 -2.68 -16.98
C ALA A 120 -13.87 -4.05 -16.56
N THR A 121 -14.61 -4.71 -17.47
CA THR A 121 -14.85 -6.15 -17.34
C THR A 121 -13.52 -6.87 -17.50
N VAL A 122 -13.13 -7.63 -16.48
CA VAL A 122 -11.88 -8.39 -16.45
C VAL A 122 -12.16 -9.89 -16.59
N SER A 123 -11.17 -10.64 -17.09
CA SER A 123 -11.25 -12.10 -17.13
C SER A 123 -11.24 -12.70 -15.72
N LEU A 124 -11.70 -13.94 -15.58
CA LEU A 124 -11.73 -14.64 -14.29
C LEU A 124 -10.34 -14.75 -13.63
N PRO A 125 -9.25 -15.11 -14.35
CA PRO A 125 -7.91 -15.16 -13.74
C PRO A 125 -7.45 -13.79 -13.22
N LEU A 126 -7.70 -12.70 -13.98
CA LEU A 126 -7.36 -11.36 -13.53
C LEU A 126 -8.18 -10.97 -12.29
N SER A 127 -9.47 -11.30 -12.25
CA SER A 127 -10.33 -11.05 -11.09
C SER A 127 -9.78 -11.74 -9.83
N ARG A 128 -9.37 -13.00 -9.93
CA ARG A 128 -8.77 -13.75 -8.81
C ARG A 128 -7.47 -13.14 -8.32
N ILE A 129 -6.59 -12.70 -9.22
CA ILE A 129 -5.36 -11.97 -8.88
C ILE A 129 -5.68 -10.68 -8.13
N MET A 130 -6.66 -9.91 -8.62
CA MET A 130 -7.09 -8.67 -8.01
C MET A 130 -7.66 -8.91 -6.61
N SER A 131 -8.53 -9.91 -6.44
CA SER A 131 -9.07 -10.29 -5.14
C SER A 131 -8.00 -10.74 -4.16
N ALA A 132 -6.99 -11.49 -4.60
CA ALA A 132 -5.86 -11.88 -3.76
C ALA A 132 -5.07 -10.65 -3.26
N LEU A 133 -4.87 -9.65 -4.12
CA LEU A 133 -4.24 -8.39 -3.72
C LEU A 133 -5.14 -7.54 -2.82
N ASP A 134 -6.45 -7.53 -3.02
CA ASP A 134 -7.40 -6.86 -2.12
C ASP A 134 -7.39 -7.48 -0.72
N ASP A 135 -7.37 -8.80 -0.64
CA ASP A 135 -7.27 -9.54 0.61
C ASP A 135 -5.95 -9.23 1.35
N LEU A 136 -4.81 -9.26 0.63
CA LEU A 136 -3.51 -8.85 1.20
C LEU A 136 -3.52 -7.39 1.69
N GLN A 137 -4.17 -6.49 0.95
CA GLN A 137 -4.29 -5.08 1.33
C GLN A 137 -5.11 -4.92 2.62
N ASN A 138 -6.22 -5.64 2.72
CA ASN A 138 -7.08 -5.63 3.90
C ASN A 138 -6.32 -6.16 5.12
N GLN A 139 -5.58 -7.26 4.99
CA GLN A 139 -4.76 -7.79 6.09
C GLN A 139 -3.69 -6.79 6.55
N VAL A 140 -3.06 -6.05 5.64
CA VAL A 140 -2.12 -4.99 6.01
C VAL A 140 -2.81 -3.87 6.79
N PHE A 141 -4.06 -3.53 6.45
CA PHE A 141 -4.82 -2.54 7.20
C PHE A 141 -5.29 -3.05 8.56
N GLU A 142 -5.76 -4.30 8.65
CA GLU A 142 -6.24 -4.94 9.89
C GLU A 142 -5.11 -5.22 10.88
N ALA A 143 -3.92 -5.60 10.40
CA ALA A 143 -2.75 -5.85 11.25
C ALA A 143 -2.13 -4.58 11.84
N SER A 144 -2.65 -3.40 11.50
CA SER A 144 -2.14 -2.15 12.04
C SER A 144 -2.53 -2.02 13.52
N PRO A 145 -1.57 -1.69 14.41
CA PRO A 145 -1.85 -1.43 15.84
C PRO A 145 -2.97 -0.40 16.05
N SER A 146 -3.10 0.55 15.11
CA SER A 146 -4.16 1.54 15.05
C SER A 146 -5.57 0.94 15.00
N PHE A 147 -5.75 -0.24 14.41
CA PHE A 147 -7.06 -0.85 14.20
C PHE A 147 -7.70 -1.30 15.51
N GLU A 148 -6.93 -1.95 16.38
CA GLU A 148 -7.42 -2.34 17.72
C GLU A 148 -7.61 -1.11 18.62
N GLU A 149 -6.71 -0.14 18.54
CA GLU A 149 -6.79 1.14 19.26
C GLU A 149 -8.09 1.89 18.89
N ILE A 150 -8.36 2.05 17.59
CA ILE A 150 -9.56 2.71 17.06
C ILE A 150 -10.83 1.92 17.35
N ARG A 151 -10.79 0.58 17.30
CA ARG A 151 -11.95 -0.27 17.60
C ARG A 151 -12.40 -0.12 19.06
N ASN A 152 -11.44 0.02 19.98
CA ASN A 152 -11.72 0.15 21.41
C ASN A 152 -11.88 1.61 21.87
N TRP A 153 -11.58 2.57 21.01
CA TRP A 153 -11.69 3.98 21.31
C TRP A 153 -13.14 4.46 21.32
N THR A 154 -13.48 5.22 22.36
CA THR A 154 -14.74 5.96 22.45
C THR A 154 -14.45 7.43 22.14
N PRO A 155 -14.78 7.93 20.93
CA PRO A 155 -14.42 9.28 20.50
C PRO A 155 -15.05 10.33 21.39
N LYS A 156 -14.26 11.36 21.74
CA LYS A 156 -14.73 12.53 22.47
C LYS A 156 -14.30 13.79 21.73
N ARG A 157 -15.11 14.84 21.88
CA ARG A 157 -14.73 16.17 21.40
C ARG A 157 -13.42 16.60 22.06
N GLY A 158 -12.48 17.09 21.25
CA GLY A 158 -11.16 17.52 21.68
C GLY A 158 -10.09 16.45 21.54
N ASP A 159 -10.46 15.18 21.32
CA ASP A 159 -9.49 14.12 21.04
C ASP A 159 -8.66 14.50 19.81
N ARG A 160 -7.35 14.34 19.92
CA ARG A 160 -6.43 14.57 18.83
C ARG A 160 -6.17 13.23 18.17
N VAL A 161 -6.20 13.20 16.85
CA VAL A 161 -5.94 12.00 16.08
C VAL A 161 -4.87 12.29 15.05
N GLN A 162 -3.96 11.35 14.87
CA GLN A 162 -3.14 11.33 13.68
C GLN A 162 -3.96 10.71 12.55
N LEU A 163 -4.02 11.38 11.41
CA LEU A 163 -4.71 10.89 10.23
C LEU A 163 -3.80 9.98 9.40
N MET A 164 -4.42 9.21 8.50
CA MET A 164 -3.74 8.28 7.60
C MET A 164 -2.78 8.95 6.62
N ASN A 165 -2.98 10.24 6.35
CA ASN A 165 -2.06 11.06 5.55
C ASN A 165 -0.89 11.65 6.39
N GLY A 166 -0.76 11.23 7.66
CA GLY A 166 0.29 11.67 8.58
C GLY A 166 0.05 13.02 9.24
N SER A 167 -0.94 13.79 8.76
CA SER A 167 -1.38 15.03 9.37
C SER A 167 -2.12 14.77 10.68
N PHE A 168 -2.41 15.83 11.43
CA PHE A 168 -3.16 15.74 12.68
C PHE A 168 -4.52 16.38 12.50
N ALA A 169 -5.52 15.86 13.18
CA ALA A 169 -6.82 16.47 13.28
C ALA A 169 -7.35 16.40 14.71
N ARG A 170 -8.33 17.25 15.01
CA ARG A 170 -9.08 17.20 16.26
C ARG A 170 -10.51 16.81 16.01
N VAL A 171 -11.05 15.99 16.90
CA VAL A 171 -12.49 15.68 16.91
C VAL A 171 -13.23 16.95 17.37
N LEU A 172 -13.88 17.62 16.44
CA LEU A 172 -14.68 18.81 16.72
C LEU A 172 -16.06 18.41 17.26
N GLU A 173 -16.66 17.38 16.67
CA GLU A 173 -17.99 16.88 17.03
C GLU A 173 -18.04 15.35 16.94
N VAL A 174 -18.85 14.77 17.81
CA VAL A 174 -19.24 13.35 17.79
C VAL A 174 -20.75 13.31 17.74
N TRP A 175 -21.30 12.77 16.66
CA TRP A 175 -22.74 12.70 16.45
C TRP A 175 -23.33 11.42 17.07
N PRO A 176 -24.65 11.37 17.34
CA PRO A 176 -25.30 10.23 18.00
C PRO A 176 -25.20 8.90 17.25
N ASP A 177 -25.07 8.96 15.92
CA ASP A 177 -24.86 7.81 15.03
C ASP A 177 -23.39 7.34 14.98
N GLY A 178 -22.50 8.01 15.73
CA GLY A 178 -21.07 7.76 15.75
C GLY A 178 -20.32 8.43 14.61
N MET A 179 -20.94 9.30 13.81
CA MET A 179 -20.19 10.12 12.86
C MET A 179 -19.26 11.08 13.59
N LEU A 180 -18.05 11.25 13.07
CA LEU A 180 -17.06 12.19 13.59
C LEU A 180 -16.90 13.35 12.62
N VAL A 181 -16.82 14.55 13.17
CA VAL A 181 -16.35 15.73 12.43
C VAL A 181 -14.93 16.00 12.89
N LEU A 182 -13.96 15.77 12.01
CA LEU A 182 -12.55 16.04 12.24
C LEU A 182 -12.19 17.40 11.64
N GLU A 183 -11.42 18.19 12.36
CA GLU A 183 -10.83 19.43 11.85
C GLU A 183 -9.31 19.25 11.72
N HIS A 184 -8.80 19.38 10.50
CA HIS A 184 -7.38 19.21 10.18
C HIS A 184 -6.56 20.35 10.79
N GLU A 185 -5.53 19.99 11.57
CA GLU A 185 -4.59 20.95 12.14
C GLU A 185 -3.75 21.57 11.01
N GLY A 186 -3.76 22.90 10.90
CA GLY A 186 -2.99 23.66 9.91
C GLY A 186 -3.78 24.10 8.68
N THR A 187 -4.84 23.39 8.29
CA THR A 187 -5.69 23.77 7.15
C THR A 187 -7.12 24.16 7.56
N PHE A 188 -7.56 23.76 8.76
CA PHE A 188 -8.93 23.96 9.27
C PHE A 188 -10.02 23.35 8.38
N ILE A 189 -9.63 22.43 7.49
CA ILE A 189 -10.57 21.67 6.67
C ILE A 189 -11.33 20.71 7.58
N ARG A 190 -12.64 20.61 7.36
CA ARG A 190 -13.52 19.70 8.08
C ARG A 190 -13.83 18.47 7.26
N GLU A 191 -13.64 17.33 7.88
CA GLU A 191 -13.87 16.02 7.28
C GLU A 191 -14.88 15.25 8.11
N MET A 192 -15.87 14.66 7.43
CA MET A 192 -16.86 13.78 8.06
C MET A 192 -16.42 12.33 7.91
N VAL A 193 -16.23 11.66 9.05
CA VAL A 193 -15.77 10.26 9.10
C VAL A 193 -16.86 9.39 9.70
N THR A 194 -17.31 8.40 8.93
CA THR A 194 -18.33 7.46 9.38
C THR A 194 -17.71 6.40 10.29
N PRO A 195 -18.48 5.75 11.20
CA PRO A 195 -17.96 4.72 12.08
C PRO A 195 -17.16 3.62 11.37
N GLY A 196 -17.64 3.16 10.21
CA GLY A 196 -17.00 2.10 9.41
C GLY A 196 -15.86 2.55 8.51
N SER A 197 -15.43 3.81 8.59
CA SER A 197 -14.28 4.35 7.86
C SER A 197 -13.21 4.94 8.76
N ARG A 198 -13.38 4.90 10.08
CA ARG A 198 -12.43 5.46 11.04
C ARG A 198 -11.03 4.87 10.89
N ASP A 199 -10.94 3.56 10.69
CA ASP A 199 -9.70 2.81 10.44
C ASP A 199 -9.01 3.16 9.10
N ARG A 200 -9.74 3.79 8.18
CA ARG A 200 -9.26 4.23 6.87
C ARG A 200 -8.85 5.69 6.84
N VAL A 201 -9.22 6.46 7.88
CA VAL A 201 -8.95 7.89 7.99
C VAL A 201 -8.02 8.21 9.17
N ILE A 202 -8.16 7.50 10.28
CA ILE A 202 -7.42 7.69 11.52
C ILE A 202 -6.29 6.65 11.60
N LEU A 203 -5.09 7.15 11.87
CA LEU A 203 -3.87 6.37 12.07
C LEU A 203 -3.58 6.12 13.55
N HIS A 204 -3.76 7.08 14.44
CA HIS A 204 -3.56 6.89 15.88
C HIS A 204 -4.44 7.86 16.67
N ILE A 205 -4.83 7.47 17.88
CA ILE A 205 -5.43 8.40 18.83
C ILE A 205 -4.29 8.93 19.69
N LEU A 206 -4.16 10.24 19.71
CA LEU A 206 -3.20 10.93 20.56
C LEU A 206 -3.99 11.37 21.78
N ASP A 207 -3.54 10.92 22.96
CA ASP A 207 -4.16 11.29 24.22
C ASP A 207 -4.43 12.80 24.25
N SER A 208 -5.66 13.15 24.65
CA SER A 208 -6.04 14.53 24.90
C SER A 208 -5.10 15.07 25.99
N GLU A 209 -4.31 16.11 25.71
CA GLU A 209 -3.62 16.81 26.80
C GLU A 209 -4.68 17.23 27.85
N PRO A 210 -4.42 16.97 29.15
CA PRO A 210 -5.37 17.24 30.23
C PRO A 210 -5.73 18.72 30.38
#